data_AF-A0A956F1W4-F1
#
_entry.id   AF-A0A956F1W4-F1
#
_cell.length_a   1.000
_cell.length_b   1.000
_cell.length_c   1.000
_cell.angle_alpha   90.00
_cell.angle_beta   90.00
_cell.angle_gamma   90.00
#
_symmetry.space_group_name_H-M   'P 1'
#
loop_
_entity.id
_entity.type
_entity.pdbx_description
1 polymer ?
#
loop_
_entity_poly.entity_id
_entity_poly.type
_entity_poly.pdbx_seq_one_letter_code
_entity_poly.pdbx_strand_id
1 'polypeptide(L)'
;AALAKYVLASAPADVGTALNADFDGKITLLGAKVEPAGVARPGAKLKVTMYWQVKQPLGEDGWNLFTHVLDGSGERILNVDNVGPLRQLDGNHQVMWPSAWEAGKVYVDEQEFTVPTSVKTTKIQITTGIWKDTSRVPIKSGPKDAHNRALVATLNTGVTPGAAPRSGLPTLRVTDLLEGQSIKVDGKLDEPAWKSAASTGPFIDVRSGKPNTRFPVNGSVKLLWDQENMYLGFEIQDKKLTGGFDPKQVDPHLWTKDTVEIMTDPDGDGDNKDYYEIQINPQNLVFDSQFDGYNTPKVEPNGPFGHQDWSAKLTSAVTLNGTMDKDDDEDQGYVVEVAIPWKSFNKAKQLPPKPGDAWRMNFYAMENNGGVSWSPILGQGNFHKAARFGRVIWASSRPPAAPSTSAAPGTSAAPGTSAAPSTSAAPSTSAAPKLKVVNPGKP
;
A
#
# COMPACT_ATOMS: atom_id res chain seq x y z
N ALA A 1 -48.21 -2.00 -13.49
CA ALA A 1 -48.79 -2.12 -12.15
C ALA A 1 -47.81 -2.70 -11.11
N ALA A 2 -47.19 -3.87 -11.36
CA ALA A 2 -46.34 -4.54 -10.36
C ALA A 2 -45.06 -3.77 -9.94
N LEU A 3 -44.46 -2.98 -10.83
CA LEU A 3 -43.22 -2.22 -10.54
C LEU A 3 -43.47 -0.84 -9.90
N ALA A 4 -44.72 -0.36 -9.89
CA ALA A 4 -45.05 0.97 -9.37
C ALA A 4 -44.70 1.12 -7.87
N LYS A 5 -44.74 0.02 -7.10
CA LYS A 5 -44.34 0.00 -5.68
C LYS A 5 -42.85 0.31 -5.43
N TYR A 6 -42.01 0.22 -6.46
CA TYR A 6 -40.59 0.55 -6.40
C TYR A 6 -40.29 1.99 -6.80
N VAL A 7 -41.31 2.79 -7.10
CA VAL A 7 -41.17 4.20 -7.47
C VAL A 7 -41.86 5.04 -6.40
N LEU A 8 -41.07 5.78 -5.64
CA LEU A 8 -41.53 6.63 -4.55
C LEU A 8 -41.58 8.10 -5.00
N ALA A 9 -42.54 8.85 -4.48
CA ALA A 9 -42.65 10.28 -4.72
C ALA A 9 -41.55 11.10 -4.02
N SER A 10 -40.96 10.56 -2.95
CA SER A 10 -39.88 11.18 -2.18
C SER A 10 -39.03 10.11 -1.50
N ALA A 11 -37.84 10.50 -1.02
CA ALA A 11 -36.98 9.60 -0.27
C ALA A 11 -37.66 9.12 1.03
N PRO A 12 -37.53 7.84 1.41
CA PRO A 12 -37.98 7.37 2.71
C PRO A 12 -37.07 7.93 3.82
N ALA A 13 -37.60 8.03 5.04
CA ALA A 13 -36.84 8.54 6.19
C ALA A 13 -35.61 7.69 6.53
N ASP A 14 -35.70 6.38 6.29
CA ASP A 14 -34.61 5.43 6.50
C ASP A 14 -34.19 4.80 5.17
N VAL A 15 -33.03 5.22 4.67
CA VAL A 15 -32.34 4.68 3.48
C VAL A 15 -31.22 3.70 3.85
N GLY A 16 -31.08 3.34 5.12
CA GLY A 16 -29.95 2.57 5.63
C GLY A 16 -28.68 3.40 5.76
N THR A 17 -27.56 2.85 5.29
CA THR A 17 -26.29 3.58 5.25
C THR A 17 -26.38 4.68 4.20
N ALA A 18 -26.25 5.93 4.61
CA ALA A 18 -26.22 7.07 3.69
C ALA A 18 -24.94 7.04 2.83
N LEU A 19 -25.12 7.13 1.51
CA LEU A 19 -24.03 7.08 0.53
C LEU A 19 -23.87 8.43 -0.18
N ASN A 20 -24.98 9.09 -0.55
CA ASN A 20 -25.01 10.37 -1.25
C ASN A 20 -24.06 10.43 -2.47
N ALA A 21 -23.97 9.33 -3.23
CA ALA A 21 -23.12 9.27 -4.41
C ALA A 21 -23.78 9.97 -5.59
N ASP A 22 -23.15 11.03 -6.09
CA ASP A 22 -23.71 11.93 -7.10
C ASP A 22 -23.22 11.55 -8.50
N PHE A 23 -24.12 11.01 -9.32
CA PHE A 23 -23.88 10.61 -10.70
C PHE A 23 -24.16 11.80 -11.62
N ASP A 24 -23.07 12.45 -12.02
CA ASP A 24 -23.03 13.63 -12.88
C ASP A 24 -23.95 14.80 -12.46
N GLY A 25 -24.36 14.87 -11.20
CA GLY A 25 -25.33 15.87 -10.73
C GLY A 25 -26.79 15.58 -11.09
N LYS A 26 -27.05 14.45 -11.76
CA LYS A 26 -28.37 14.08 -12.31
C LYS A 26 -29.09 13.04 -11.47
N ILE A 27 -28.37 12.03 -10.99
CA ILE A 27 -28.92 10.97 -10.14
C ILE A 27 -28.07 10.88 -8.88
N THR A 28 -28.71 10.67 -7.73
CA THR A 28 -28.01 10.46 -6.46
C THR A 28 -28.39 9.10 -5.89
N LEU A 29 -27.40 8.25 -5.62
CA LEU A 29 -27.58 7.08 -4.77
C LEU A 29 -27.60 7.55 -3.32
N LEU A 30 -28.80 7.66 -2.74
CA LEU A 30 -29.02 8.21 -1.42
C LEU A 30 -28.40 7.35 -0.33
N GLY A 31 -28.64 6.04 -0.40
CA GLY A 31 -28.20 5.10 0.60
C GLY A 31 -28.52 3.65 0.21
N ALA A 32 -28.10 2.73 1.06
CA ALA A 32 -28.43 1.32 0.91
C ALA A 32 -28.64 0.60 2.25
N LYS A 33 -29.54 -0.39 2.22
CA LYS A 33 -29.73 -1.38 3.29
C LYS A 33 -29.15 -2.71 2.86
N VAL A 34 -28.50 -3.40 3.78
CA VAL A 34 -27.97 -4.75 3.58
C VAL A 34 -28.52 -5.65 4.68
N GLU A 35 -29.14 -6.76 4.28
CA GLU A 35 -29.83 -7.69 5.17
C GLU A 35 -29.38 -9.14 4.89
N PRO A 36 -29.01 -9.93 5.92
CA PRO A 36 -28.81 -9.52 7.32
C PRO A 36 -27.66 -8.52 7.48
N ALA A 37 -27.77 -7.64 8.47
CA ALA A 37 -26.68 -6.74 8.83
C ALA A 37 -25.51 -7.52 9.46
N GLY A 38 -24.28 -7.07 9.20
CA GLY A 38 -23.07 -7.65 9.80
C GLY A 38 -22.26 -8.51 8.83
N VAL A 39 -22.11 -9.81 9.14
CA VAL A 39 -21.12 -10.69 8.49
C VAL A 39 -21.72 -11.42 7.28
N ALA A 40 -21.16 -11.18 6.10
CA ALA A 40 -21.46 -11.83 4.83
C ALA A 40 -20.66 -13.13 4.65
N ARG A 41 -20.99 -14.17 5.42
CA ARG A 41 -20.29 -15.46 5.36
C ARG A 41 -20.37 -16.08 3.96
N PRO A 42 -19.32 -16.78 3.47
CA PRO A 42 -19.42 -17.56 2.23
C PRO A 42 -20.62 -18.51 2.27
N GLY A 43 -21.47 -18.48 1.24
CA GLY A 43 -22.73 -19.21 1.17
C GLY A 43 -23.94 -18.51 1.83
N ALA A 44 -23.76 -17.39 2.51
CA ALA A 44 -24.88 -16.62 3.07
C ALA A 44 -25.67 -15.92 1.96
N LYS A 45 -26.99 -15.84 2.12
CA LYS A 45 -27.85 -15.00 1.29
C LYS A 45 -27.83 -13.57 1.80
N LEU A 46 -27.73 -12.62 0.89
CA LEU A 46 -27.80 -11.19 1.16
C LEU A 46 -28.91 -10.57 0.33
N LYS A 47 -29.70 -9.72 0.95
CA LYS A 47 -30.59 -8.76 0.30
C LYS A 47 -29.97 -7.37 0.40
N VAL A 48 -29.90 -6.67 -0.74
CA VAL A 48 -29.44 -5.29 -0.83
C VAL A 48 -30.56 -4.44 -1.40
N THR A 49 -30.88 -3.34 -0.72
CA THR A 49 -31.88 -2.37 -1.18
C THR A 49 -31.21 -1.02 -1.35
N MET A 50 -31.14 -0.52 -2.58
CA MET A 50 -30.55 0.77 -2.93
C MET A 50 -31.64 1.79 -3.26
N TYR A 51 -31.41 3.05 -2.86
CA TYR A 51 -32.36 4.15 -3.09
C TYR A 51 -31.77 5.20 -4.01
N TRP A 52 -32.32 5.29 -5.22
CA TRP A 52 -31.83 6.18 -6.28
C TRP A 52 -32.75 7.37 -6.45
N GLN A 53 -32.30 8.58 -6.12
CA GLN A 53 -33.05 9.81 -6.36
C GLN A 53 -32.66 10.44 -7.70
N VAL A 54 -33.67 10.80 -8.48
CA VAL A 54 -33.48 11.50 -9.76
C VAL A 54 -33.62 12.99 -9.53
N LYS A 55 -32.55 13.75 -9.76
CA LYS A 55 -32.61 15.22 -9.83
C LYS A 55 -33.03 15.66 -11.23
N GLN A 56 -32.41 15.06 -12.24
CA GLN A 56 -32.67 15.31 -13.66
C GLN A 56 -32.54 14.01 -14.46
N PRO A 57 -33.28 13.84 -15.57
CA PRO A 57 -33.10 12.69 -16.46
C PRO A 57 -31.67 12.63 -17.02
N LEU A 58 -31.16 11.43 -17.29
CA LEU A 58 -29.82 11.25 -17.87
C LEU A 58 -29.71 11.85 -19.28
N GLY A 59 -30.83 11.96 -20.00
CA GLY A 59 -30.96 12.58 -21.30
C GLY A 59 -31.05 11.54 -22.41
N GLU A 60 -29.93 10.87 -22.71
CA GLU A 60 -29.90 9.82 -23.73
C GLU A 60 -30.45 8.48 -23.21
N ASP A 61 -31.02 7.69 -24.11
CA ASP A 61 -31.43 6.31 -23.83
C ASP A 61 -30.26 5.32 -23.82
N GLY A 62 -30.50 4.13 -23.28
CA GLY A 62 -29.57 2.99 -23.28
C GLY A 62 -28.74 2.82 -22.01
N TRP A 63 -28.95 3.65 -20.99
CA TRP A 63 -28.31 3.46 -19.68
C TRP A 63 -28.94 2.31 -18.91
N ASN A 64 -28.12 1.46 -18.31
CA ASN A 64 -28.48 0.36 -17.43
C ASN A 64 -27.74 0.47 -16.09
N LEU A 65 -28.25 -0.19 -15.05
CA LEU A 65 -27.54 -0.36 -13.79
C LEU A 65 -26.61 -1.58 -13.87
N PHE A 66 -25.46 -1.51 -13.20
CA PHE A 66 -24.61 -2.68 -12.92
C PHE A 66 -24.35 -2.78 -11.42
N THR A 67 -24.16 -3.99 -10.91
CA THR A 67 -23.70 -4.24 -9.54
C THR A 67 -22.70 -5.39 -9.54
N HIS A 68 -21.52 -5.14 -8.97
CA HIS A 68 -20.45 -6.12 -8.82
C HIS A 68 -20.13 -6.35 -7.35
N VAL A 69 -19.97 -7.62 -6.98
CA VAL A 69 -19.38 -8.01 -5.69
C VAL A 69 -17.92 -8.32 -5.90
N LEU A 70 -17.07 -7.67 -5.11
CA LEU A 70 -15.63 -7.82 -5.11
C LEU A 70 -15.17 -8.53 -3.85
N ASP A 71 -14.08 -9.26 -3.93
CA ASP A 71 -13.40 -9.77 -2.75
C ASP A 71 -12.51 -8.69 -2.11
N GLY A 72 -11.79 -9.07 -1.06
CA GLY A 72 -10.91 -8.15 -0.33
C GLY A 72 -9.67 -7.70 -1.11
N SER A 73 -9.35 -8.35 -2.23
CA SER A 73 -8.28 -7.95 -3.16
C SER A 73 -8.77 -6.98 -4.25
N GLY A 74 -10.10 -6.83 -4.39
CA GLY A 74 -10.72 -6.03 -5.44
C GLY A 74 -11.10 -6.84 -6.68
N GLU A 75 -10.86 -8.16 -6.69
CA GLU A 75 -11.27 -9.05 -7.77
C GLU A 75 -12.80 -9.19 -7.79
N ARG A 76 -13.40 -9.16 -8.98
CA ARG A 76 -14.85 -9.38 -9.13
C ARG A 76 -15.17 -10.86 -8.98
N ILE A 77 -15.83 -11.20 -7.87
CA ILE A 77 -16.27 -12.57 -7.54
C ILE A 77 -17.72 -12.85 -7.93
N LEU A 78 -18.52 -11.81 -8.15
CA LEU A 78 -19.91 -11.97 -8.60
C LEU A 78 -20.36 -10.78 -9.46
N ASN A 79 -21.11 -11.09 -10.52
CA ASN A 79 -21.88 -10.12 -11.30
C ASN A 79 -23.37 -10.29 -10.94
N VAL A 80 -24.02 -9.21 -10.50
CA VAL A 80 -25.44 -9.18 -10.13
C VAL A 80 -26.17 -8.05 -10.87
N ASP A 81 -25.77 -7.79 -12.11
CA ASP A 81 -26.28 -6.67 -12.91
C ASP A 81 -27.77 -6.80 -13.18
N ASN A 82 -28.25 -8.02 -13.45
CA ASN A 82 -29.64 -8.29 -13.87
C ASN A 82 -30.47 -8.97 -12.77
N VAL A 83 -30.07 -8.78 -11.51
CA VAL A 83 -30.75 -9.34 -10.35
C VAL A 83 -31.66 -8.27 -9.74
N GLY A 84 -32.92 -8.61 -9.56
CA GLY A 84 -33.90 -7.74 -8.89
C GLY A 84 -35.09 -7.35 -9.76
N PRO A 85 -36.18 -6.83 -9.16
CA PRO A 85 -37.41 -6.48 -9.87
C PRO A 85 -37.21 -5.39 -10.94
N LEU A 86 -36.33 -4.42 -10.71
CA LEU A 86 -36.04 -3.34 -11.67
C LEU A 86 -35.10 -3.78 -12.79
N ARG A 87 -34.33 -4.85 -12.56
CA ARG A 87 -33.14 -5.19 -13.34
C ARG A 87 -33.28 -6.41 -14.25
N GLN A 88 -34.47 -7.01 -14.30
CA GLN A 88 -34.75 -8.05 -15.28
C GLN A 88 -34.54 -7.48 -16.69
N LEU A 89 -33.90 -8.25 -17.57
CA LEU A 89 -33.64 -7.81 -18.93
C LEU A 89 -34.90 -7.95 -19.79
N ASP A 90 -35.18 -6.92 -20.57
CA ASP A 90 -36.13 -6.88 -21.67
C ASP A 90 -35.39 -6.32 -22.90
N GLY A 91 -35.05 -7.20 -23.84
CA GLY A 91 -34.15 -6.87 -24.94
C GLY A 91 -32.76 -6.42 -24.45
N ASN A 92 -32.36 -5.20 -24.83
CA ASN A 92 -31.05 -4.62 -24.51
C ASN A 92 -31.04 -3.75 -23.24
N HIS A 93 -32.14 -3.73 -22.50
CA HIS A 93 -32.22 -2.92 -21.29
C HIS A 93 -32.95 -3.61 -20.15
N GLN A 94 -32.76 -3.05 -18.96
CA GLN A 94 -33.51 -3.44 -17.78
C GLN A 94 -34.96 -2.95 -17.87
N VAL A 95 -35.91 -3.72 -17.34
CA VAL A 95 -37.35 -3.39 -17.34
C VAL A 95 -37.66 -2.03 -16.73
N MET A 96 -36.82 -1.56 -15.78
CA MET A 96 -36.87 -0.22 -15.21
C MET A 96 -35.49 0.45 -15.26
N TRP A 97 -34.97 0.57 -16.48
CA TRP A 97 -33.68 1.22 -16.75
C TRP A 97 -33.63 2.70 -16.28
N PRO A 98 -32.44 3.22 -15.93
CA PRO A 98 -32.27 4.61 -15.53
C PRO A 98 -32.70 5.68 -16.54
N SER A 99 -32.77 5.32 -17.83
CA SER A 99 -33.12 6.27 -18.90
C SER A 99 -34.59 6.71 -18.83
N ALA A 100 -35.50 5.83 -18.38
CA ALA A 100 -36.92 6.16 -18.22
C ALA A 100 -37.27 6.70 -16.82
N TRP A 101 -36.28 7.02 -16.00
CA TRP A 101 -36.54 7.50 -14.65
C TRP A 101 -36.98 8.97 -14.64
N GLU A 102 -38.03 9.27 -13.87
CA GLU A 102 -38.65 10.59 -13.77
C GLU A 102 -37.96 11.46 -12.71
N ALA A 103 -37.75 12.74 -13.02
CA ALA A 103 -37.20 13.71 -12.08
C ALA A 103 -38.06 13.86 -10.82
N GLY A 104 -37.40 14.02 -9.67
CA GLY A 104 -38.03 14.14 -8.36
C GLY A 104 -38.43 12.82 -7.70
N LYS A 105 -38.46 11.71 -8.46
CA LYS A 105 -38.78 10.38 -7.91
C LYS A 105 -37.58 9.70 -7.27
N VAL A 106 -37.88 8.70 -6.46
CA VAL A 106 -36.90 7.77 -5.89
C VAL A 106 -37.21 6.35 -6.33
N TYR A 107 -36.23 5.65 -6.87
CA TYR A 107 -36.33 4.26 -7.32
C TYR A 107 -35.70 3.34 -6.29
N VAL A 108 -36.47 2.34 -5.85
CA VAL A 108 -36.07 1.34 -4.85
C VAL A 108 -35.60 0.09 -5.58
N ASP A 109 -34.30 -0.13 -5.56
CA ASP A 109 -33.62 -1.19 -6.30
C ASP A 109 -33.21 -2.32 -5.35
N GLU A 110 -34.00 -3.39 -5.36
CA GLU A 110 -33.81 -4.57 -4.51
C GLU A 110 -33.08 -5.69 -5.27
N GLN A 111 -32.02 -6.25 -4.68
CA GLN A 111 -31.29 -7.39 -5.21
C GLN A 111 -31.11 -8.45 -4.12
N GLU A 112 -31.27 -9.73 -4.46
CA GLU A 112 -30.96 -10.85 -3.56
C GLU A 112 -29.95 -11.78 -4.24
N PHE A 113 -28.86 -12.09 -3.56
CA PHE A 113 -27.82 -12.99 -4.07
C PHE A 113 -27.13 -13.77 -2.94
N THR A 114 -26.46 -14.86 -3.32
CA THR A 114 -25.67 -15.67 -2.39
C THR A 114 -24.20 -15.31 -2.51
N VAL A 115 -23.52 -15.06 -1.38
CA VAL A 115 -22.07 -14.87 -1.33
C VAL A 115 -21.38 -16.15 -1.82
N PRO A 116 -20.49 -16.11 -2.82
CA PRO A 116 -19.83 -17.32 -3.31
C PRO A 116 -19.09 -18.07 -2.19
N THR A 117 -19.22 -19.40 -2.15
CA THR A 117 -18.51 -20.25 -1.18
C THR A 117 -16.99 -20.28 -1.39
N SER A 118 -16.53 -19.82 -2.56
CA SER A 118 -15.12 -19.69 -2.93
C SER A 118 -14.41 -18.51 -2.27
N VAL A 119 -15.12 -17.55 -1.67
CA VAL A 119 -14.52 -16.35 -1.05
C VAL A 119 -13.53 -16.74 0.06
N LYS A 120 -12.29 -16.26 -0.04
CA LYS A 120 -11.20 -16.51 0.92
C LYS A 120 -10.72 -15.25 1.65
N THR A 121 -11.17 -14.08 1.25
CA THR A 121 -10.77 -12.79 1.85
C THR A 121 -11.62 -12.45 3.07
N THR A 122 -11.09 -11.64 3.99
CA THR A 122 -11.78 -11.19 5.22
C THR A 122 -12.99 -10.29 4.98
N LYS A 123 -13.07 -9.69 3.79
CA LYS A 123 -14.13 -8.76 3.40
C LYS A 123 -14.58 -9.01 1.97
N ILE A 124 -15.78 -8.56 1.65
CA ILE A 124 -16.28 -8.32 0.30
C ILE A 124 -16.75 -6.86 0.17
N GLN A 125 -16.76 -6.34 -1.05
CA GLN A 125 -17.28 -5.01 -1.36
C GLN A 125 -18.38 -5.10 -2.40
N ILE A 126 -19.49 -4.40 -2.17
CA ILE A 126 -20.59 -4.28 -3.13
C ILE A 126 -20.43 -2.93 -3.81
N THR A 127 -20.30 -2.95 -5.13
CA THR A 127 -20.13 -1.74 -5.96
C THR A 127 -21.21 -1.67 -7.01
N THR A 128 -21.66 -0.46 -7.35
CA THR A 128 -22.73 -0.24 -8.32
C THR A 128 -22.43 0.95 -9.22
N GLY A 129 -23.18 1.09 -10.31
CA GLY A 129 -23.15 2.28 -11.15
C GLY A 129 -24.08 2.20 -12.34
N ILE A 130 -23.96 3.20 -13.20
CA ILE A 130 -24.79 3.37 -14.40
C ILE A 130 -23.88 3.30 -15.63
N TRP A 131 -24.22 2.45 -16.59
CA TRP A 131 -23.39 2.18 -17.77
C TRP A 131 -24.22 2.17 -19.06
N LYS A 132 -23.55 2.47 -20.17
CA LYS A 132 -24.07 2.39 -21.54
C LYS A 132 -22.90 2.02 -22.45
N ASP A 133 -23.02 0.91 -23.17
CA ASP A 133 -21.94 0.33 -23.98
C ASP A 133 -20.63 0.18 -23.18
N THR A 134 -19.58 0.94 -23.52
CA THR A 134 -18.30 0.98 -22.81
C THR A 134 -18.19 2.15 -21.82
N SER A 135 -19.20 3.01 -21.77
CA SER A 135 -19.22 4.24 -20.96
C SER A 135 -19.89 4.04 -19.60
N ARG A 136 -19.49 4.86 -18.63
CA ARG A 136 -20.09 4.94 -17.29
C ARG A 136 -20.44 6.38 -16.95
N VAL A 137 -21.54 6.59 -16.23
CA VAL A 137 -21.86 7.93 -15.71
C VAL A 137 -20.83 8.32 -14.64
N PRO A 138 -20.15 9.49 -14.76
CA PRO A 138 -19.17 9.95 -13.78
C PRO A 138 -19.78 10.16 -12.39
N ILE A 139 -19.03 9.80 -11.34
CA ILE A 139 -19.44 10.04 -9.94
C ILE A 139 -18.69 11.26 -9.40
N LYS A 140 -19.39 12.38 -9.23
CA LYS A 140 -18.84 13.68 -8.79
C LYS A 140 -18.51 13.68 -7.30
N SER A 141 -19.35 13.07 -6.45
CA SER A 141 -19.15 12.98 -5.00
C SER A 141 -19.68 11.67 -4.42
N GLY A 142 -19.36 11.40 -3.16
CA GLY A 142 -19.75 10.18 -2.44
C GLY A 142 -18.71 9.04 -2.56
N PRO A 143 -18.91 7.93 -1.82
CA PRO A 143 -17.95 6.84 -1.73
C PRO A 143 -17.89 6.09 -3.06
N LYS A 144 -16.69 6.02 -3.65
CA LYS A 144 -16.43 5.33 -4.92
C LYS A 144 -15.05 4.70 -4.95
N ASP A 145 -14.86 3.76 -5.86
CA ASP A 145 -13.55 3.17 -6.14
C ASP A 145 -12.80 3.89 -7.28
N ALA A 146 -11.58 3.44 -7.56
CA ALA A 146 -10.74 3.98 -8.63
C ALA A 146 -11.30 3.78 -10.06
N HIS A 147 -12.30 2.91 -10.23
CA HIS A 147 -12.92 2.59 -11.52
C HIS A 147 -14.27 3.30 -11.73
N ASN A 148 -14.53 4.36 -10.93
CA ASN A 148 -15.77 5.14 -10.98
C ASN A 148 -17.03 4.26 -10.74
N ARG A 149 -16.97 3.40 -9.72
CA ARG A 149 -18.12 2.65 -9.20
C ARG A 149 -18.44 3.13 -7.80
N ALA A 150 -19.71 3.38 -7.50
CA ALA A 150 -20.13 3.74 -6.15
C ALA A 150 -19.94 2.54 -5.22
N LEU A 151 -19.32 2.77 -4.05
CA LEU A 151 -19.14 1.75 -3.02
C LEU A 151 -20.40 1.71 -2.15
N VAL A 152 -21.20 0.66 -2.31
CA VAL A 152 -22.50 0.47 -1.63
C VAL A 152 -22.30 -0.03 -0.20
N ALA A 153 -21.45 -1.05 -0.03
CA ALA A 153 -21.16 -1.63 1.28
C ALA A 153 -19.80 -2.34 1.27
N THR A 154 -19.15 -2.40 2.43
CA THR A 154 -18.04 -3.30 2.71
C THR A 154 -18.46 -4.21 3.87
N LEU A 155 -18.46 -5.52 3.65
CA LEU A 155 -18.98 -6.50 4.61
C LEU A 155 -17.86 -7.46 5.00
N ASN A 156 -17.73 -7.75 6.30
CA ASN A 156 -16.82 -8.78 6.78
C ASN A 156 -17.37 -10.15 6.39
N THR A 157 -16.51 -11.07 5.96
CA THR A 157 -16.93 -12.43 5.55
C THR A 157 -16.85 -13.43 6.70
N GLY A 158 -16.21 -13.06 7.81
CA GLY A 158 -15.88 -13.99 8.90
C GLY A 158 -14.87 -15.06 8.48
N VAL A 159 -14.32 -14.98 7.26
CA VAL A 159 -13.17 -15.78 6.87
C VAL A 159 -11.96 -15.21 7.58
N THR A 160 -11.42 -15.98 8.53
CA THR A 160 -10.03 -15.83 8.94
C THR A 160 -9.21 -16.39 7.79
N PRO A 161 -8.36 -15.59 7.11
CA PRO A 161 -7.45 -16.15 6.13
C PRO A 161 -6.60 -17.16 6.88
N GLY A 162 -6.83 -18.45 6.66
CA GLY A 162 -5.81 -19.43 6.95
C GLY A 162 -4.67 -19.03 6.03
N ALA A 163 -3.59 -18.46 6.58
CA ALA A 163 -2.55 -17.91 5.72
C ALA A 163 -2.07 -19.06 4.83
N ALA A 164 -2.37 -18.96 3.54
CA ALA A 164 -1.85 -19.90 2.58
C ALA A 164 -0.32 -19.89 2.75
N PRO A 165 0.34 -21.06 2.70
CA PRO A 165 1.79 -21.11 2.80
C PRO A 165 2.40 -20.11 1.82
N ARG A 166 3.20 -19.14 2.31
CA ARG A 166 3.90 -18.20 1.42
C ARG A 166 5.02 -18.96 0.72
N SER A 167 4.85 -19.26 -0.56
CA SER A 167 5.89 -19.88 -1.40
C SER A 167 6.65 -18.85 -2.23
N GLY A 168 5.96 -17.80 -2.70
CA GLY A 168 6.55 -16.65 -3.40
C GLY A 168 7.22 -15.63 -2.45
N LEU A 169 7.98 -14.70 -3.02
CA LEU A 169 8.55 -13.58 -2.27
C LEU A 169 7.43 -12.58 -1.95
N PRO A 170 7.15 -12.27 -0.68
CA PRO A 170 6.18 -11.23 -0.34
C PRO A 170 6.68 -9.88 -0.84
N THR A 171 5.75 -8.99 -1.14
CA THR A 171 6.04 -7.61 -1.57
C THR A 171 5.35 -6.64 -0.63
N LEU A 172 6.06 -5.60 -0.22
CA LEU A 172 5.55 -4.53 0.64
C LEU A 172 5.83 -3.18 -0.04
N ARG A 173 4.79 -2.41 -0.30
CA ARG A 173 4.93 -1.05 -0.84
C ARG A 173 4.97 -0.07 0.32
N VAL A 174 6.07 0.67 0.46
CA VAL A 174 6.34 1.56 1.60
C VAL A 174 6.33 3.01 1.14
N THR A 175 5.43 3.82 1.70
CA THR A 175 5.31 5.25 1.37
C THR A 175 6.14 6.11 2.31
N ASP A 176 6.56 7.29 1.83
CA ASP A 176 7.16 8.31 2.69
C ASP A 176 6.13 8.87 3.69
N LEU A 177 6.65 9.53 4.73
CA LEU A 177 5.86 10.31 5.67
C LEU A 177 5.02 11.36 4.93
N LEU A 178 3.77 11.55 5.38
CA LEU A 178 2.95 12.66 4.89
C LEU A 178 3.54 14.00 5.36
N GLU A 179 3.24 15.06 4.62
CA GLU A 179 3.71 16.40 4.96
C GLU A 179 3.33 16.79 6.40
N GLY A 180 4.31 17.28 7.16
CA GLY A 180 4.14 17.66 8.56
C GLY A 180 4.15 16.50 9.57
N GLN A 181 4.29 15.24 9.12
CA GLN A 181 4.52 14.12 10.02
C GLN A 181 6.01 13.96 10.33
N SER A 182 6.29 13.48 11.54
CA SER A 182 7.62 13.11 12.02
C SER A 182 7.50 11.89 12.92
N ILE A 183 8.57 11.10 13.00
CA ILE A 183 8.69 9.98 13.94
C ILE A 183 9.65 10.38 15.05
N LYS A 184 9.25 10.18 16.30
CA LYS A 184 10.11 10.32 17.46
C LYS A 184 10.44 8.92 17.96
N VAL A 185 11.66 8.47 17.73
CA VAL A 185 12.10 7.14 18.18
C VAL A 185 12.13 7.08 19.71
N ASP A 186 11.07 6.56 20.31
CA ASP A 186 10.93 6.39 21.76
C ASP A 186 10.36 5.02 22.16
N GLY A 187 10.21 4.12 21.19
CA GLY A 187 9.83 2.73 21.40
C GLY A 187 8.33 2.56 21.48
N LYS A 188 7.55 3.52 20.95
CA LYS A 188 6.09 3.52 20.93
C LYS A 188 5.62 3.87 19.53
N LEU A 189 4.75 3.03 18.97
CA LEU A 189 4.23 3.24 17.61
C LEU A 189 2.92 4.04 17.63
N ASP A 190 2.88 5.15 18.37
CA ASP A 190 1.64 5.89 18.65
C ASP A 190 1.44 7.13 17.75
N GLU A 191 2.46 7.56 17.00
CA GLU A 191 2.34 8.65 16.05
C GLU A 191 1.32 8.34 14.94
N PRO A 192 0.62 9.36 14.41
CA PRO A 192 -0.35 9.17 13.33
C PRO A 192 0.20 8.45 12.10
N ALA A 193 1.49 8.62 11.77
CA ALA A 193 2.14 7.99 10.63
C ALA A 193 2.17 6.46 10.74
N TRP A 194 2.35 5.91 11.94
CA TRP A 194 2.36 4.47 12.18
C TRP A 194 1.02 3.78 11.87
N LYS A 195 -0.09 4.52 11.92
CA LYS A 195 -1.43 3.99 11.62
C LYS A 195 -1.64 3.68 10.14
N SER A 196 -0.96 4.42 9.25
CA SER A 196 -1.00 4.24 7.80
C SER A 196 0.25 3.53 7.25
N ALA A 197 1.17 3.14 8.12
CA ALA A 197 2.40 2.45 7.76
C ALA A 197 2.14 1.16 6.97
N ALA A 198 3.05 0.85 6.05
CA ALA A 198 3.04 -0.43 5.37
C ALA A 198 3.40 -1.53 6.39
N SER A 199 2.57 -2.56 6.53
CA SER A 199 2.81 -3.64 7.49
C SER A 199 3.04 -4.98 6.80
N THR A 200 3.97 -5.77 7.35
CA THR A 200 4.21 -7.16 6.94
C THR A 200 3.05 -8.10 7.30
N GLY A 201 2.21 -7.70 8.25
CA GLY A 201 1.38 -8.61 9.03
C GLY A 201 2.23 -9.59 9.87
N PRO A 202 1.59 -10.58 10.51
CA PRO A 202 2.28 -11.56 11.33
C PRO A 202 3.33 -12.34 10.56
N PHE A 203 4.43 -12.63 11.25
CA PHE A 203 5.48 -13.50 10.78
C PHE A 203 5.01 -14.96 10.71
N ILE A 204 5.65 -15.70 9.82
CA ILE A 204 5.36 -17.08 9.47
C ILE A 204 6.57 -17.97 9.73
N ASP A 205 6.35 -19.27 9.74
CA ASP A 205 7.40 -20.26 9.90
C ASP A 205 8.41 -20.16 8.76
N VAL A 206 9.68 -19.99 9.14
CA VAL A 206 10.81 -19.79 8.21
C VAL A 206 11.00 -20.95 7.23
N ARG A 207 10.66 -22.19 7.63
CA ARG A 207 10.89 -23.40 6.80
C ARG A 207 9.71 -23.78 5.93
N SER A 208 8.48 -23.59 6.38
CA SER A 208 7.28 -24.06 5.69
C SER A 208 6.48 -22.94 5.03
N GLY A 209 6.72 -21.69 5.43
CA GLY A 209 5.96 -20.54 4.98
C GLY A 209 4.52 -20.46 5.52
N LYS A 210 4.16 -21.34 6.46
CA LYS A 210 2.83 -21.40 7.09
C LYS A 210 2.78 -20.53 8.35
N PRO A 211 1.57 -20.16 8.84
CA PRO A 211 1.43 -19.62 10.19
C PRO A 211 2.17 -20.50 11.21
N ASN A 212 2.96 -19.87 12.08
CA ASN A 212 3.67 -20.58 13.14
C ASN A 212 2.95 -20.37 14.46
N THR A 213 2.33 -21.42 14.97
CA THR A 213 1.65 -21.42 16.28
C THR A 213 2.43 -22.21 17.34
N ARG A 214 3.65 -22.66 17.01
CA ARG A 214 4.48 -23.53 17.88
C ARG A 214 5.73 -22.83 18.39
N PHE A 215 6.29 -21.93 17.59
CA PHE A 215 7.43 -21.13 18.02
C PHE A 215 6.98 -20.14 19.11
N PRO A 216 7.77 -19.91 20.18
CA PRO A 216 7.31 -19.16 21.35
C PRO A 216 7.10 -17.67 21.04
N VAL A 217 7.86 -17.17 20.07
CA VAL A 217 7.84 -15.76 19.63
C VAL A 217 7.11 -15.60 18.30
N ASN A 218 6.34 -14.52 18.18
CA ASN A 218 5.85 -14.02 16.89
C ASN A 218 6.00 -12.50 16.82
N GLY A 219 5.78 -11.91 15.65
CA GLY A 219 5.79 -10.47 15.53
C GLY A 219 5.35 -9.99 14.17
N SER A 220 5.40 -8.67 14.00
CA SER A 220 5.19 -8.01 12.71
C SER A 220 6.00 -6.73 12.66
N VAL A 221 6.18 -6.19 11.45
CA VAL A 221 6.87 -4.92 11.24
C VAL A 221 5.99 -3.96 10.46
N LYS A 222 6.06 -2.69 10.85
CA LYS A 222 5.62 -1.54 10.08
C LYS A 222 6.82 -0.79 9.52
N LEU A 223 6.71 -0.32 8.28
CA LEU A 223 7.74 0.47 7.60
C LEU A 223 7.16 1.76 7.04
N LEU A 224 8.00 2.80 7.08
CA LEU A 224 7.84 4.12 6.49
C LEU A 224 9.21 4.76 6.31
N TRP A 225 9.28 5.89 5.63
CA TRP A 225 10.55 6.59 5.41
C TRP A 225 10.38 8.10 5.23
N ASP A 226 11.49 8.83 5.32
CA ASP A 226 11.60 10.21 4.86
C ASP A 226 12.92 10.43 4.12
N GLN A 227 13.29 11.67 3.81
CA GLN A 227 14.51 11.95 3.06
C GLN A 227 15.81 11.57 3.79
N GLU A 228 15.77 11.38 5.10
CA GLU A 228 16.95 11.14 5.94
C GLU A 228 17.03 9.68 6.41
N ASN A 229 15.89 9.07 6.75
CA ASN A 229 15.83 7.79 7.42
C ASN A 229 14.81 6.82 6.83
N MET A 230 15.15 5.54 6.96
CA MET A 230 14.20 4.42 6.94
C MET A 230 13.73 4.16 8.37
N TYR A 231 12.42 4.06 8.58
CA TYR A 231 11.82 3.78 9.90
C TYR A 231 11.21 2.37 9.93
N LEU A 232 11.47 1.64 11.01
CA LEU A 232 10.86 0.34 11.28
C LEU A 232 10.31 0.31 12.71
N GLY A 233 9.09 -0.21 12.84
CA GLY A 233 8.44 -0.49 14.12
C GLY A 233 8.10 -1.97 14.21
N PHE A 234 8.77 -2.70 15.10
CA PHE A 234 8.49 -4.09 15.41
C PHE A 234 7.51 -4.18 16.59
N GLU A 235 6.48 -5.01 16.44
CA GLU A 235 5.58 -5.41 17.51
C GLU A 235 5.75 -6.90 17.75
N ILE A 236 6.45 -7.27 18.82
CA ILE A 236 6.80 -8.67 19.14
C ILE A 236 5.88 -9.19 20.23
N GLN A 237 5.38 -10.40 20.04
CA GLN A 237 4.67 -11.18 21.05
C GLN A 237 5.62 -12.25 21.57
N ASP A 238 5.87 -12.20 22.86
CA ASP A 238 6.76 -13.12 23.55
C ASP A 238 6.25 -13.31 24.99
N LYS A 239 6.26 -14.54 25.46
CA LYS A 239 5.83 -14.89 26.81
C LYS A 239 6.97 -14.88 27.83
N LYS A 240 8.22 -14.81 27.36
CA LYS A 240 9.40 -14.87 28.21
C LYS A 240 10.53 -14.02 27.63
N LEU A 241 10.70 -12.82 28.16
CA LEU A 241 11.74 -11.89 27.72
C LEU A 241 13.12 -12.29 28.27
N THR A 242 14.01 -12.68 27.38
CA THR A 242 15.34 -13.18 27.64
C THR A 242 16.40 -12.21 27.10
N GLY A 243 16.98 -11.45 28.01
CA GLY A 243 18.07 -10.49 27.80
C GLY A 243 19.36 -10.98 28.44
N GLY A 244 19.93 -10.23 29.39
CA GLY A 244 21.14 -10.63 30.11
C GLY A 244 22.45 -10.60 29.31
N PHE A 245 22.58 -9.72 28.32
CA PHE A 245 23.89 -9.32 27.79
C PHE A 245 24.49 -8.20 28.64
N ASP A 246 25.82 -8.12 28.68
CA ASP A 246 26.51 -6.98 29.30
C ASP A 246 26.21 -5.71 28.50
N PRO A 247 25.63 -4.65 29.11
CA PRO A 247 25.32 -3.40 28.41
C PRO A 247 26.52 -2.67 27.80
N LYS A 248 27.75 -3.06 28.16
CA LYS A 248 28.99 -2.52 27.59
C LYS A 248 29.50 -3.30 26.39
N GLN A 249 28.91 -4.46 26.08
CA GLN A 249 29.32 -5.27 24.95
C GLN A 249 28.98 -4.53 23.64
N VAL A 250 29.95 -4.48 22.74
CA VAL A 250 29.79 -3.98 21.38
C VAL A 250 29.49 -5.18 20.49
N ASP A 251 28.44 -5.08 19.69
CA ASP A 251 27.93 -6.14 18.80
C ASP A 251 27.84 -7.53 19.48
N PRO A 252 27.12 -7.64 20.62
CA PRO A 252 26.80 -8.95 21.18
C PRO A 252 26.10 -9.83 20.15
N HIS A 253 26.33 -11.14 20.19
CA HIS A 253 25.64 -12.08 19.31
C HIS A 253 24.17 -12.26 19.74
N LEU A 254 23.33 -11.26 19.45
CA LEU A 254 21.98 -11.10 19.98
C LEU A 254 21.05 -12.27 19.61
N TRP A 255 21.25 -12.88 18.44
CA TRP A 255 20.52 -14.07 17.97
C TRP A 255 20.59 -15.28 18.92
N THR A 256 21.49 -15.30 19.90
CA THR A 256 21.56 -16.36 20.92
C THR A 256 20.45 -16.27 21.97
N LYS A 257 19.70 -15.16 22.01
CA LYS A 257 18.56 -14.90 22.91
C LYS A 257 17.46 -14.18 22.13
N ASP A 258 16.65 -13.35 22.78
CA ASP A 258 15.57 -12.64 22.11
C ASP A 258 16.12 -11.45 21.32
N THR A 259 15.71 -11.35 20.07
CA THR A 259 16.04 -10.19 19.24
C THR A 259 15.11 -10.09 18.03
N VAL A 260 15.03 -8.89 17.46
CA VAL A 260 14.54 -8.70 16.10
C VAL A 260 15.72 -8.56 15.16
N GLU A 261 15.58 -9.07 13.94
CA GLU A 261 16.63 -9.02 12.92
C GLU A 261 16.09 -8.38 11.63
N ILE A 262 16.90 -7.50 11.04
CA ILE A 262 16.67 -6.81 9.78
C ILE A 262 17.78 -7.23 8.82
N MET A 263 17.42 -7.96 7.77
CA MET A 263 18.31 -8.29 6.66
C MET A 263 18.00 -7.40 5.48
N THR A 264 19.01 -6.75 4.90
CA THR A 264 18.84 -5.78 3.81
C THR A 264 19.83 -6.02 2.68
N ASP A 265 19.33 -6.30 1.48
CA ASP A 265 20.03 -6.21 0.21
C ASP A 265 19.47 -4.97 -0.53
N PRO A 266 20.18 -3.84 -0.48
CA PRO A 266 19.66 -2.57 -0.98
C PRO A 266 19.79 -2.40 -2.50
N ASP A 267 20.50 -3.32 -3.16
CA ASP A 267 20.69 -3.33 -4.59
C ASP A 267 19.56 -4.14 -5.29
N GLY A 268 18.95 -5.07 -4.53
CA GLY A 268 17.69 -5.76 -4.81
C GLY A 268 17.81 -7.00 -5.68
N ASP A 269 19.01 -7.43 -6.06
CA ASP A 269 19.20 -8.54 -6.98
C ASP A 269 19.01 -9.93 -6.32
N GLY A 270 19.26 -10.04 -5.01
CA GLY A 270 19.14 -11.25 -4.21
C GLY A 270 20.23 -12.27 -4.49
N ASP A 271 21.39 -11.84 -4.99
CA ASP A 271 22.53 -12.68 -5.35
C ASP A 271 23.39 -13.10 -4.15
N ASN A 272 23.02 -12.59 -2.96
CA ASN A 272 23.68 -12.83 -1.68
C ASN A 272 25.01 -12.11 -1.49
N LYS A 273 25.24 -11.00 -2.18
CA LYS A 273 26.37 -10.09 -1.97
C LYS A 273 25.91 -8.74 -1.44
N ASP A 274 26.87 -7.99 -0.90
CA ASP A 274 26.72 -6.58 -0.54
C ASP A 274 25.48 -6.27 0.33
N TYR A 275 25.19 -7.16 1.29
CA TYR A 275 23.99 -7.09 2.14
C TYR A 275 24.34 -6.82 3.60
N TYR A 276 23.34 -6.40 4.36
CA TYR A 276 23.48 -5.94 5.75
C TYR A 276 22.59 -6.75 6.69
N GLU A 277 23.05 -6.85 7.92
CA GLU A 277 22.35 -7.42 9.07
C GLU A 277 22.36 -6.39 10.20
N ILE A 278 21.19 -6.16 10.78
CA ILE A 278 21.03 -5.36 11.99
C ILE A 278 20.11 -6.14 12.92
N GLN A 279 20.51 -6.33 14.17
CA GLN A 279 19.69 -6.92 15.21
C GLN A 279 19.53 -5.93 16.37
N ILE A 280 18.36 -5.92 16.99
CA ILE A 280 18.06 -5.08 18.15
C ILE A 280 17.34 -5.95 19.17
N ASN A 281 17.88 -6.05 20.39
CA ASN A 281 17.31 -6.91 21.42
C ASN A 281 16.37 -6.14 22.38
N PRO A 282 15.64 -6.84 23.27
CA PRO A 282 14.83 -6.20 24.30
C PRO A 282 15.60 -5.25 25.25
N GLN A 283 16.93 -5.37 25.39
CA GLN A 283 17.76 -4.44 26.16
C GLN A 283 18.15 -3.18 25.36
N ASN A 284 17.64 -3.02 24.14
CA ASN A 284 18.03 -1.98 23.17
C ASN A 284 19.53 -2.01 22.80
N LEU A 285 20.18 -3.17 22.93
CA LEU A 285 21.51 -3.39 22.37
C LEU A 285 21.39 -3.69 20.89
N VAL A 286 22.43 -3.34 20.15
CA VAL A 286 22.51 -3.48 18.69
C VAL A 286 23.63 -4.44 18.36
N PHE A 287 23.38 -5.29 17.37
CA PHE A 287 24.39 -5.96 16.58
C PHE A 287 24.24 -5.47 15.15
N ASP A 288 25.30 -4.96 14.53
CA ASP A 288 25.26 -4.60 13.12
C ASP A 288 26.48 -5.10 12.35
N SER A 289 26.24 -5.52 11.11
CA SER A 289 27.29 -6.09 10.27
C SER A 289 26.91 -5.99 8.79
N GLN A 290 27.92 -5.94 7.93
CA GLN A 290 27.76 -6.04 6.48
C GLN A 290 28.53 -7.24 5.93
N PHE A 291 28.08 -7.75 4.79
CA PHE A 291 28.58 -8.97 4.17
C PHE A 291 28.86 -8.76 2.68
N ASP A 292 30.00 -9.26 2.21
CA ASP A 292 30.40 -9.25 0.80
C ASP A 292 29.78 -10.43 0.02
N GLY A 293 29.41 -11.50 0.74
CA GLY A 293 28.87 -12.74 0.19
C GLY A 293 28.12 -13.54 1.24
N TYR A 294 27.54 -14.69 0.86
CA TYR A 294 26.80 -15.57 1.78
C TYR A 294 27.63 -15.91 3.03
N ASN A 295 27.26 -15.32 4.18
CA ASN A 295 27.97 -15.39 5.45
C ASN A 295 29.47 -15.10 5.32
N THR A 296 29.85 -14.13 4.49
CA THR A 296 31.25 -13.81 4.21
C THR A 296 31.48 -12.29 4.31
N PRO A 297 32.54 -11.82 4.99
CA PRO A 297 33.57 -12.62 5.70
C PRO A 297 33.03 -13.27 6.98
N LYS A 298 33.69 -14.33 7.42
CA LYS A 298 33.31 -15.04 8.64
C LYS A 298 34.51 -15.76 9.22
N VAL A 299 34.78 -15.50 10.49
CA VAL A 299 35.87 -16.14 11.23
C VAL A 299 35.28 -16.91 12.42
N GLU A 300 35.44 -18.23 12.42
CA GLU A 300 34.90 -19.12 13.45
C GLU A 300 36.02 -19.69 14.34
N PRO A 301 35.75 -20.04 15.62
CA PRO A 301 34.47 -19.95 16.31
C PRO A 301 34.16 -18.57 16.93
N ASN A 302 35.18 -17.71 17.07
CA ASN A 302 35.13 -16.51 17.90
C ASN A 302 35.60 -15.23 17.17
N GLY A 303 35.66 -15.25 15.84
CA GLY A 303 36.02 -14.05 15.08
C GLY A 303 34.78 -13.30 14.62
N PRO A 304 34.97 -12.14 13.95
CA PRO A 304 33.86 -11.32 13.51
C PRO A 304 32.99 -12.08 12.51
N PHE A 305 31.69 -11.85 12.65
CA PHE A 305 30.66 -12.37 11.76
C PHE A 305 30.24 -11.24 10.81
N GLY A 306 30.76 -11.29 9.57
CA GLY A 306 30.75 -10.16 8.65
C GLY A 306 31.76 -9.07 9.04
N HIS A 307 31.55 -7.86 8.52
CA HIS A 307 32.33 -6.67 8.86
C HIS A 307 31.63 -5.91 9.99
N GLN A 308 31.93 -6.27 11.24
CA GLN A 308 31.38 -5.63 12.47
C GLN A 308 32.00 -4.26 12.77
N ASP A 309 32.97 -3.79 11.97
CA ASP A 309 33.51 -2.43 12.04
C ASP A 309 32.63 -1.42 11.28
N TRP A 310 31.76 -1.91 10.39
CA TRP A 310 30.65 -1.13 9.87
C TRP A 310 29.67 -0.81 10.99
N SER A 311 28.93 0.29 10.87
CA SER A 311 27.92 0.67 11.85
C SER A 311 26.73 1.27 11.14
N ALA A 312 25.54 0.82 11.50
CA ALA A 312 24.28 1.27 10.94
C ALA A 312 23.94 2.72 11.31
N LYS A 313 24.67 3.33 12.26
CA LYS A 313 24.43 4.70 12.78
C LYS A 313 22.96 4.98 13.12
N LEU A 314 22.27 3.92 13.53
CA LEU A 314 20.84 3.95 13.81
C LEU A 314 20.55 4.66 15.13
N THR A 315 19.30 5.09 15.29
CA THR A 315 18.72 5.46 16.58
C THR A 315 17.59 4.47 16.87
N SER A 316 17.63 3.80 18.02
CA SER A 316 16.59 2.83 18.42
C SER A 316 16.11 3.06 19.85
N ALA A 317 14.88 2.66 20.10
CA ALA A 317 14.27 2.61 21.42
C ALA A 317 13.40 1.37 21.55
N VAL A 318 13.34 0.82 22.77
CA VAL A 318 12.59 -0.39 23.08
C VAL A 318 11.68 -0.14 24.28
N THR A 319 10.41 -0.56 24.15
CA THR A 319 9.46 -0.61 25.26
C THR A 319 9.09 -2.06 25.54
N LEU A 320 9.31 -2.52 26.77
CA LEU A 320 8.91 -3.86 27.20
C LEU A 320 7.44 -3.84 27.64
N ASN A 321 6.73 -4.92 27.33
CA ASN A 321 5.44 -5.25 27.90
C ASN A 321 5.56 -6.57 28.67
N GLY A 322 6.27 -6.48 29.79
CA GLY A 322 6.75 -7.63 30.54
C GLY A 322 7.91 -7.24 31.44
N THR A 323 8.61 -8.22 31.99
CA THR A 323 9.82 -8.04 32.78
C THR A 323 10.97 -8.87 32.20
N MET A 324 12.12 -8.22 32.05
CA MET A 324 13.31 -8.87 31.49
C MET A 324 13.89 -9.90 32.45
N ASP A 325 14.31 -11.06 31.93
CA ASP A 325 15.07 -12.10 32.63
C ASP A 325 14.41 -12.62 33.91
N LYS A 326 13.08 -12.68 33.92
CA LYS A 326 12.29 -13.18 35.05
C LYS A 326 11.52 -14.44 34.66
N ASP A 327 11.93 -15.57 35.22
CA ASP A 327 11.43 -16.89 34.83
C ASP A 327 10.09 -17.28 35.48
N ASP A 328 9.62 -16.52 36.47
CA ASP A 328 8.43 -16.84 37.27
C ASP A 328 7.19 -15.99 36.93
N ASP A 329 7.21 -15.23 35.83
CA ASP A 329 6.02 -14.58 35.25
C ASP A 329 5.81 -14.87 33.75
N GLU A 330 4.78 -14.25 33.18
CA GLU A 330 4.41 -14.38 31.77
C GLU A 330 4.33 -12.99 31.16
N ASP A 331 5.18 -12.74 30.17
CA ASP A 331 5.26 -11.48 29.44
C ASP A 331 4.25 -11.42 28.28
N GLN A 332 4.11 -10.24 27.69
CA GLN A 332 3.31 -10.03 26.48
C GLN A 332 4.18 -9.70 25.26
N GLY A 333 5.44 -9.33 25.46
CA GLY A 333 6.41 -9.05 24.42
C GLY A 333 7.05 -7.67 24.54
N TYR A 334 7.43 -7.09 23.40
CA TYR A 334 8.14 -5.80 23.36
C TYR A 334 7.94 -5.10 22.02
N VAL A 335 8.18 -3.78 22.03
CA VAL A 335 8.20 -2.94 20.83
C VAL A 335 9.61 -2.48 20.59
N VAL A 336 10.09 -2.62 19.35
CA VAL A 336 11.33 -1.98 18.89
C VAL A 336 10.95 -0.91 17.88
N GLU A 337 11.43 0.31 18.08
CA GLU A 337 11.32 1.39 17.11
C GLU A 337 12.72 1.83 16.71
N VAL A 338 12.96 1.96 15.40
CA VAL A 338 14.28 2.30 14.87
C VAL A 338 14.19 3.25 13.69
N ALA A 339 15.08 4.24 13.68
CA ALA A 339 15.41 5.08 12.54
C ALA A 339 16.82 4.73 12.06
N ILE A 340 16.94 4.34 10.78
CA ILE A 340 18.21 3.99 10.14
C ILE A 340 18.50 5.02 9.06
N PRO A 341 19.58 5.82 9.19
CA PRO A 341 19.95 6.78 8.17
C PRO A 341 20.20 6.11 6.83
N TRP A 342 19.70 6.70 5.73
CA TRP A 342 19.92 6.14 4.40
C TRP A 342 21.41 5.98 4.06
N LYS A 343 22.24 6.91 4.55
CA LYS A 343 23.69 6.92 4.36
C LYS A 343 24.40 5.65 4.87
N SER A 344 23.77 4.87 5.73
CA SER A 344 24.32 3.62 6.25
C SER A 344 24.43 2.52 5.18
N PHE A 345 23.57 2.56 4.15
CA PHE A 345 23.52 1.58 3.07
C PHE A 345 24.42 1.97 1.88
N ASN A 346 25.73 2.09 2.11
CA ASN A 346 26.71 2.53 1.10
C ASN A 346 26.82 1.63 -0.15
N LYS A 347 26.28 0.41 -0.13
CA LYS A 347 26.18 -0.50 -1.28
C LYS A 347 24.95 -0.26 -2.15
N ALA A 348 24.01 0.57 -1.72
CA ALA A 348 22.83 0.91 -2.50
C ALA A 348 23.20 1.70 -3.76
N LYS A 349 22.43 1.50 -4.84
CA LYS A 349 22.59 2.24 -6.10
C LYS A 349 22.30 3.74 -5.95
N GLN A 350 21.41 4.10 -5.02
CA GLN A 350 21.05 5.49 -4.69
C GLN A 350 20.40 5.58 -3.31
N LEU A 351 20.51 6.76 -2.68
CA LEU A 351 20.04 7.04 -1.33
C LEU A 351 19.45 8.47 -1.24
N PRO A 352 18.22 8.65 -0.71
CA PRO A 352 17.23 7.59 -0.48
C PRO A 352 16.83 6.89 -1.78
N PRO A 353 16.19 5.70 -1.71
CA PRO A 353 15.60 5.06 -2.88
C PRO A 353 14.59 5.96 -3.58
N LYS A 354 14.52 5.88 -4.91
CA LYS A 354 13.49 6.59 -5.68
C LYS A 354 12.17 5.82 -5.60
N PRO A 355 11.02 6.51 -5.67
CA PRO A 355 9.74 5.85 -5.85
C PRO A 355 9.76 4.90 -7.06
N GLY A 356 9.45 3.62 -6.84
CA GLY A 356 9.52 2.54 -7.81
C GLY A 356 10.70 1.60 -7.63
N ASP A 357 11.76 2.01 -6.92
CA ASP A 357 12.87 1.13 -6.57
C ASP A 357 12.38 -0.02 -5.68
N ALA A 358 13.01 -1.18 -5.84
CA ALA A 358 12.76 -2.34 -5.03
C ALA A 358 14.04 -2.80 -4.34
N TRP A 359 14.03 -2.80 -3.01
CA TRP A 359 15.06 -3.46 -2.20
C TRP A 359 14.60 -4.86 -1.82
N ARG A 360 15.56 -5.72 -1.50
CA ARG A 360 15.28 -7.03 -0.93
C ARG A 360 15.52 -6.97 0.57
N MET A 361 14.48 -7.24 1.36
CA MET A 361 14.58 -7.21 2.81
C MET A 361 13.89 -8.42 3.44
N ASN A 362 14.38 -8.83 4.61
CA ASN A 362 13.63 -9.75 5.46
C ASN A 362 13.70 -9.29 6.91
N PHE A 363 12.70 -9.71 7.67
CA PHE A 363 12.53 -9.34 9.06
C PHE A 363 12.25 -10.60 9.86
N TYR A 364 12.90 -10.73 11.01
CA TYR A 364 12.74 -11.88 11.88
C TYR A 364 12.45 -11.45 13.31
N ALA A 365 11.68 -12.28 14.00
CA ALA A 365 11.61 -12.30 15.46
C ALA A 365 12.26 -13.60 15.91
N MET A 366 13.26 -13.49 16.78
CA MET A 366 14.17 -14.58 17.10
C MET A 366 14.19 -14.89 18.59
N GLU A 367 14.46 -16.16 18.87
CA GLU A 367 14.77 -16.70 20.19
C GLU A 367 15.73 -17.88 20.00
N ASN A 368 16.86 -17.86 20.70
CA ASN A 368 17.80 -18.98 20.80
C ASN A 368 18.17 -19.62 19.43
N ASN A 369 18.71 -18.82 18.51
CA ASN A 369 19.09 -19.19 17.14
C ASN A 369 17.93 -19.65 16.23
N GLY A 370 16.70 -19.63 16.72
CA GLY A 370 15.48 -19.88 15.96
C GLY A 370 14.71 -18.59 15.70
N GLY A 371 13.71 -18.65 14.82
CA GLY A 371 12.86 -17.50 14.58
C GLY A 371 11.70 -17.74 13.63
N VAL A 372 10.82 -16.75 13.57
CA VAL A 372 9.79 -16.59 12.54
C VAL A 372 10.16 -15.42 11.63
N SER A 373 9.60 -15.36 10.42
CA SER A 373 10.00 -14.36 9.41
C SER A 373 8.84 -13.76 8.64
N TRP A 374 9.05 -12.60 8.03
CA TRP A 374 8.14 -12.07 7.01
C TRP A 374 8.12 -12.92 5.75
N SER A 375 9.30 -13.20 5.18
CA SER A 375 9.51 -14.06 4.00
C SER A 375 10.20 -15.37 4.38
N PRO A 376 9.65 -16.54 3.99
CA PRO A 376 10.22 -17.82 4.39
C PRO A 376 11.37 -18.23 3.47
N ILE A 377 12.40 -18.83 4.08
CA ILE A 377 13.56 -19.39 3.37
C ILE A 377 13.28 -20.78 2.78
N LEU A 378 12.17 -21.43 3.18
CA LEU A 378 11.73 -22.72 2.64
C LEU A 378 12.79 -23.83 2.72
N GLY A 379 13.58 -23.82 3.80
CA GLY A 379 14.68 -24.77 4.01
C GLY A 379 15.96 -24.49 3.20
N GLN A 380 16.04 -23.36 2.49
CA GLN A 380 17.19 -23.02 1.64
C GLN A 380 18.28 -22.31 2.44
N GLY A 381 19.03 -23.07 3.23
CA GLY A 381 20.14 -22.54 4.02
C GLY A 381 19.68 -21.92 5.34
N ASN A 382 20.15 -20.71 5.63
CA ASN A 382 19.88 -19.98 6.86
C ASN A 382 19.23 -18.61 6.59
N PHE A 383 19.15 -17.74 7.60
CA PHE A 383 18.50 -16.42 7.52
C PHE A 383 19.20 -15.44 6.59
N HIS A 384 20.45 -15.68 6.20
CA HIS A 384 21.17 -14.87 5.21
C HIS A 384 20.87 -15.33 3.78
N LYS A 385 19.65 -15.75 3.45
CA LYS A 385 19.30 -16.16 2.08
C LYS A 385 18.67 -15.00 1.31
N ALA A 386 19.48 -14.11 0.74
CA ALA A 386 19.02 -12.89 0.05
C ALA A 386 18.06 -13.17 -1.12
N ALA A 387 18.25 -14.30 -1.81
CA ALA A 387 17.31 -14.77 -2.84
C ALA A 387 15.87 -14.97 -2.32
N ARG A 388 15.68 -15.11 -1.00
CA ARG A 388 14.42 -15.31 -0.28
C ARG A 388 13.97 -14.09 0.51
N PHE A 389 14.72 -13.00 0.53
CA PHE A 389 14.24 -11.74 1.08
C PHE A 389 13.03 -11.24 0.27
N GLY A 390 12.02 -10.71 0.96
CA GLY A 390 10.86 -10.11 0.33
C GLY A 390 11.23 -8.81 -0.39
N ARG A 391 10.30 -8.27 -1.18
CA ARG A 391 10.52 -7.06 -1.97
C ARG A 391 9.91 -5.85 -1.27
N VAL A 392 10.72 -4.89 -0.88
CA VAL A 392 10.26 -3.59 -0.38
C VAL A 392 10.29 -2.61 -1.54
N ILE A 393 9.12 -2.19 -2.01
CA ILE A 393 8.97 -1.22 -3.11
C ILE A 393 8.78 0.16 -2.48
N TRP A 394 9.75 1.04 -2.69
CA TRP A 394 9.71 2.41 -2.19
C TRP A 394 8.73 3.24 -3.01
N ALA A 395 7.93 4.06 -2.36
CA ALA A 395 6.87 4.85 -2.99
C ALA A 395 6.79 6.24 -2.36
N SER A 396 6.27 7.20 -3.13
CA SER A 396 5.84 8.48 -2.56
C SER A 396 4.35 8.47 -2.29
N SER A 397 3.97 9.07 -1.17
CA SER A 397 2.62 9.44 -0.76
C SER A 397 2.07 10.63 -1.54
N ARG A 398 2.94 11.40 -2.21
CA ARG A 398 2.53 12.49 -3.09
C ARG A 398 2.08 11.96 -4.46
N PRO A 399 0.99 12.49 -5.03
CA PRO A 399 0.63 12.18 -6.41
C PRO A 399 1.78 12.60 -7.34
N PRO A 400 2.05 11.84 -8.42
CA PRO A 400 3.03 12.25 -9.41
C PRO A 400 2.65 13.65 -9.91
N ALA A 401 3.62 14.56 -9.95
CA ALA A 401 3.41 15.88 -10.52
C ALA A 401 2.80 15.71 -11.91
N ALA A 402 1.68 16.39 -12.18
CA ALA A 402 1.08 16.38 -13.50
C ALA A 402 2.18 16.77 -14.52
N PRO A 403 2.29 16.09 -15.66
CA PRO A 403 3.28 16.45 -16.67
C PRO A 403 3.07 17.93 -17.00
N SER A 404 4.12 18.72 -16.78
CA SER A 404 4.14 20.12 -17.18
C SER A 404 3.85 20.18 -18.67
N THR A 405 2.71 20.74 -19.06
CA THR A 405 2.38 21.01 -20.45
C THR A 405 3.34 22.07 -20.97
N SER A 406 4.46 21.60 -21.50
CA SER A 406 5.43 22.41 -22.24
C SER A 406 4.79 22.87 -23.55
N ALA A 407 4.74 24.19 -23.70
CA ALA A 407 4.60 24.98 -24.93
C ALA A 407 3.28 24.83 -25.73
N ALA A 408 2.45 25.87 -25.62
CA ALA A 408 1.50 26.21 -26.67
C ALA A 408 2.26 26.46 -28.00
N PRO A 409 1.78 25.95 -29.15
CA PRO A 409 2.38 26.28 -30.44
C PRO A 409 2.18 27.78 -30.71
N GLY A 410 3.28 28.47 -31.02
CA GLY A 410 3.23 29.83 -31.52
C GLY A 410 2.31 29.91 -32.74
N THR A 411 1.39 30.87 -32.71
CA THR A 411 0.52 31.20 -33.83
C THR A 411 1.37 31.60 -35.03
N SER A 412 1.31 30.80 -36.10
CA SER A 412 1.91 31.14 -37.39
C SER A 412 1.15 32.32 -38.00
N ALA A 413 1.85 33.42 -38.25
CA ALA A 413 1.36 34.49 -39.10
C ALA A 413 1.29 34.00 -40.56
N ALA A 414 0.16 34.26 -41.22
CA ALA A 414 -0.11 33.92 -42.62
C ALA A 414 0.71 34.79 -43.61
N PRO A 415 0.93 34.32 -44.86
CA PRO A 415 1.84 34.96 -45.81
C PRO A 415 1.17 36.04 -46.67
N GLY A 416 1.89 37.16 -46.81
CA GLY A 416 2.13 37.97 -48.01
C GLY A 416 1.02 38.28 -49.01
N THR A 417 0.76 39.57 -49.20
CA THR A 417 0.41 40.14 -50.52
C THR A 417 1.26 41.39 -50.78
N SER A 418 1.60 41.58 -52.06
CA SER A 418 2.67 42.42 -52.59
C SER A 418 2.32 43.89 -52.73
N ALA A 419 3.33 44.77 -52.68
CA ALA A 419 3.63 45.74 -53.74
C ALA A 419 4.89 46.57 -53.39
N ALA A 420 5.78 46.74 -54.37
CA ALA A 420 6.85 47.73 -54.40
C ALA A 420 6.58 48.70 -55.58
N PRO A 421 7.39 49.74 -55.88
CA PRO A 421 8.53 50.33 -55.15
C PRO A 421 8.51 51.89 -55.11
N SER A 422 9.41 52.53 -54.35
CA SER A 422 10.12 53.75 -54.79
C SER A 422 11.27 54.16 -53.85
N THR A 423 12.49 54.19 -54.43
CA THR A 423 13.61 55.16 -54.29
C THR A 423 13.74 55.97 -52.99
N SER A 424 14.90 56.07 -52.31
CA SER A 424 16.13 56.74 -52.76
C SER A 424 17.23 56.73 -51.66
N ALA A 425 18.50 56.84 -52.11
CA ALA A 425 19.68 57.47 -51.49
C ALA A 425 20.29 56.97 -50.15
N ALA A 426 21.41 56.23 -50.29
CA ALA A 426 22.82 56.60 -49.95
C ALA A 426 23.25 57.07 -48.52
N PRO A 427 24.55 56.93 -48.15
CA PRO A 427 24.98 56.30 -46.89
C PRO A 427 25.93 57.14 -46.01
N SER A 428 26.23 56.67 -44.79
CA SER A 428 27.46 57.02 -44.05
C SER A 428 27.75 55.95 -42.99
N THR A 429 28.67 55.00 -43.23
CA THR A 429 30.11 55.03 -42.89
C THR A 429 30.46 55.07 -41.40
N SER A 430 31.31 54.12 -41.00
CA SER A 430 32.34 54.17 -39.93
C SER A 430 32.23 52.93 -39.04
N ALA A 431 32.84 51.81 -39.43
CA ALA A 431 34.24 51.46 -39.14
C ALA A 431 34.40 50.79 -37.75
N ALA A 432 34.61 49.48 -37.79
CA ALA A 432 35.31 48.71 -36.76
C ALA A 432 36.82 49.07 -36.77
N PRO A 433 37.59 48.72 -35.73
CA PRO A 433 38.33 47.45 -35.78
C PRO A 433 38.28 46.68 -34.44
N LYS A 434 38.19 45.32 -34.43
CA LYS A 434 39.33 44.35 -34.48
C LYS A 434 40.42 44.70 -33.46
N LEU A 435 40.91 43.88 -32.54
CA LEU A 435 41.33 42.46 -32.48
C LEU A 435 41.89 42.33 -31.01
N LYS A 436 42.03 41.19 -30.32
CA LYS A 436 42.96 40.10 -30.64
C LYS A 436 42.85 39.03 -29.54
N VAL A 437 42.84 37.78 -29.98
CA VAL A 437 43.06 36.55 -29.20
C VAL A 437 44.54 36.44 -28.82
N VAL A 438 44.86 35.99 -27.59
CA VAL A 438 45.98 35.08 -27.29
C VAL A 438 45.65 34.23 -26.05
N ASN A 439 45.74 32.91 -26.21
CA ASN A 439 45.73 31.81 -25.22
C ASN A 439 47.21 31.32 -25.09
N PRO A 440 47.60 30.24 -24.37
CA PRO A 440 47.31 29.69 -23.02
C PRO A 440 48.62 29.60 -22.16
N GLY A 441 48.56 29.14 -20.90
CA GLY A 441 49.78 28.70 -20.19
C GLY A 441 49.66 28.55 -18.66
N LYS A 442 49.54 27.29 -18.23
CA LYS A 442 49.60 26.75 -16.85
C LYS A 442 51.02 26.89 -16.21
N PRO A 443 51.26 26.58 -14.91
CA PRO A 443 50.64 25.56 -14.05
C PRO A 443 49.56 26.04 -13.08
#